data_AF-A0ABD2LDW6-F1
#
_entry.id   AF-A0ABD2LDW6-F1
#
_cell.length_a   1.000
_cell.length_b   1.000
_cell.length_c   1.000
_cell.angle_alpha   90.00
_cell.angle_beta   90.00
_cell.angle_gamma   90.00
#
_symmetry.space_group_name_H-M   'P 1'
#
loop_
_entity.id
_entity.type
_entity.pdbx_description
1 polymer ?
#
loop_
_entity_poly.entity_id
_entity_poly.type
_entity_poly.pdbx_seq_one_letter_code
_entity_poly.pdbx_strand_id
1 'polypeptide(L)'
;MANLDNISFYLSFKDVNPNWPLISISFVNGSIAIFGIIFNLSVIWVTVQTKSFRGTANYLLALCSFFELLHQPGHFLLAYTAFSGQNLIEYRLASKIEFIPIFGMGLPSSETINHRVFRSLCCILTMNVGGYLITMLYGGLIKPSISSPITAWFWNIITAMPLNFGGASNGPILYLTSTEYRRAFQTEFPFVFKRISNQNRTAPQQNVQITRMFPFMNTSSQL
;
A
#
# COMPACT_ATOMS: atom_id res chain seq x y z
N MET A 1 -27.08 29.86 -2.63
CA MET A 1 -27.12 28.94 -1.46
C MET A 1 -25.75 28.37 -1.14
N ALA A 2 -24.98 27.84 -2.10
CA ALA A 2 -23.62 27.27 -1.87
C ALA A 2 -22.63 28.15 -1.06
N ASN A 3 -22.74 29.48 -1.09
CA ASN A 3 -21.85 30.37 -0.36
C ASN A 3 -22.13 30.41 1.16
N LEU A 4 -23.38 30.20 1.57
CA LEU A 4 -23.76 30.18 2.99
C LEU A 4 -23.34 28.87 3.66
N ASP A 5 -23.45 27.74 2.95
CA ASP A 5 -23.07 26.43 3.45
C ASP A 5 -21.55 26.34 3.72
N ASN A 6 -20.74 26.95 2.84
CA ASN A 6 -19.29 27.02 3.01
C ASN A 6 -18.87 27.86 4.21
N ILE A 7 -19.54 28.99 4.45
CA ILE A 7 -19.28 29.86 5.61
C ILE A 7 -19.68 29.14 6.90
N SER A 8 -20.84 28.47 6.91
CA SER A 8 -21.29 27.67 8.06
C SER A 8 -20.30 26.55 8.39
N PHE A 9 -19.82 25.81 7.39
CA PHE A 9 -18.82 24.76 7.58
C PHE A 9 -17.50 25.31 8.15
N TYR A 10 -16.99 26.41 7.56
CA TYR A 10 -15.77 27.06 8.02
C TYR A 10 -15.87 27.49 9.49
N LEU A 11 -16.95 28.18 9.86
CA LEU A 11 -17.18 28.63 11.23
C LEU A 11 -17.38 27.46 12.21
N SER A 12 -17.98 26.35 11.75
CA SER A 12 -18.12 25.13 12.57
C SER A 12 -16.80 24.41 12.85
N PHE A 13 -15.69 24.71 12.17
CA PHE A 13 -14.43 23.98 12.33
C PHE A 13 -13.23 24.84 12.72
N LYS A 14 -13.25 26.14 12.41
CA LYS A 14 -12.11 27.05 12.59
C LYS A 14 -11.52 27.01 14.01
N ASP A 15 -12.38 26.89 15.03
CA ASP A 15 -12.00 27.03 16.44
C ASP A 15 -12.53 25.89 17.32
N VAL A 16 -12.85 24.74 16.72
CA VAL A 16 -13.21 23.55 17.50
C VAL A 16 -11.91 22.95 18.00
N ASN A 17 -11.62 23.16 19.28
CA ASN A 17 -10.61 22.43 20.06
C ASN A 17 -10.52 20.95 19.65
N PRO A 18 -9.39 20.26 19.91
CA PRO A 18 -9.14 18.92 19.39
C PRO A 18 -10.36 18.00 19.47
N ASN A 19 -10.89 17.62 18.30
CA ASN A 19 -12.09 16.80 18.18
C ASN A 19 -11.68 15.32 18.17
N TRP A 20 -12.18 14.54 19.12
CA TRP A 20 -11.79 13.13 19.29
C TRP A 20 -12.01 12.27 18.03
N PRO A 21 -13.18 12.27 17.39
CA PRO A 21 -13.38 11.62 16.09
C PRO A 21 -12.32 11.97 15.03
N LEU A 22 -11.95 13.26 14.93
CA LEU A 22 -10.94 13.74 13.99
C LEU A 22 -9.55 13.21 14.33
N ILE A 23 -9.19 13.26 15.62
CA ILE A 23 -7.93 12.72 16.14
C ILE A 23 -7.86 11.22 15.87
N SER A 24 -8.91 10.46 16.18
CA SER A 24 -8.94 9.01 15.98
C SER A 24 -8.73 8.63 14.52
N ILE A 25 -9.46 9.26 13.59
CA ILE A 25 -9.31 9.00 12.16
C ILE A 25 -7.92 9.40 11.65
N SER A 26 -7.42 10.55 12.09
CA SER A 26 -6.12 11.04 11.64
C SER A 26 -4.98 10.18 12.18
N PHE A 27 -5.12 9.66 13.40
CA PHE A 27 -4.19 8.70 13.98
C PHE A 27 -4.16 7.37 13.20
N VAL A 28 -5.33 6.86 12.81
CA VAL A 28 -5.42 5.64 12.00
C VAL A 28 -4.75 5.86 10.63
N ASN A 29 -5.07 6.96 9.94
CA ASN A 29 -4.44 7.28 8.65
C ASN A 29 -2.94 7.53 8.78
N GLY A 30 -2.49 8.23 9.82
CA GLY A 30 -1.08 8.44 10.11
C GLY A 30 -0.35 7.11 10.36
N SER A 31 -0.99 6.16 11.05
CA SER A 31 -0.45 4.82 11.27
C SER A 31 -0.31 4.02 9.98
N ILE A 32 -1.35 4.05 9.12
CA ILE A 32 -1.32 3.45 7.77
C ILE A 32 -0.20 4.10 6.94
N ALA A 33 -0.03 5.40 7.04
CA ALA A 33 0.98 6.13 6.30
C ALA A 33 2.41 5.77 6.70
N ILE A 34 2.68 5.67 8.00
CA ILE A 34 3.97 5.19 8.51
C ILE A 34 4.27 3.79 7.97
N PHE A 35 3.28 2.89 8.04
CA PHE A 35 3.41 1.54 7.51
C PHE A 35 3.69 1.56 6.01
N GLY A 36 2.93 2.33 5.25
CA GLY A 36 3.10 2.50 3.81
C GLY A 36 4.48 3.05 3.43
N ILE A 37 5.00 4.03 4.16
CA ILE A 37 6.35 4.59 3.96
C ILE A 37 7.40 3.49 4.12
N ILE A 38 7.34 2.72 5.22
CA ILE A 38 8.31 1.66 5.52
C ILE A 38 8.32 0.61 4.41
N PHE A 39 7.14 0.10 4.03
CA PHE A 39 7.06 -0.98 3.04
C PHE A 39 7.37 -0.52 1.62
N ASN A 40 6.91 0.66 1.21
CA ASN A 40 7.24 1.19 -0.11
C ASN A 40 8.73 1.54 -0.23
N LEU A 41 9.37 2.11 0.79
CA LEU A 41 10.83 2.27 0.82
C LEU A 41 11.55 0.93 0.71
N SER A 42 11.06 -0.09 1.41
CA SER A 42 11.65 -1.43 1.37
C SER A 42 11.55 -2.05 -0.03
N VAL A 43 10.44 -1.85 -0.75
CA VAL A 43 10.28 -2.28 -2.16
C VAL A 43 11.27 -1.58 -3.07
N ILE A 44 11.40 -0.25 -2.96
CA ILE A 44 12.34 0.54 -3.75
C ILE A 44 13.76 0.05 -3.51
N TRP A 45 14.15 -0.07 -2.23
CA TRP A 45 15.47 -0.54 -1.82
C TRP A 45 15.79 -1.91 -2.43
N VAL A 46 14.92 -2.90 -2.21
CA VAL A 46 15.10 -4.27 -2.69
C VAL A 46 15.21 -4.32 -4.22
N THR A 47 14.40 -3.52 -4.92
CA THR A 47 14.42 -3.44 -6.38
C THR A 47 15.74 -2.86 -6.90
N VAL A 48 16.30 -1.85 -6.23
CA VAL A 48 17.58 -1.23 -6.62
C VAL A 48 18.76 -2.17 -6.34
N GLN A 49 18.78 -2.85 -5.19
CA GLN A 49 19.90 -3.70 -4.79
C GLN A 49 19.94 -5.04 -5.53
N THR A 50 18.77 -5.64 -5.80
CA THR A 50 18.71 -7.00 -6.34
C THR A 50 18.92 -6.99 -7.86
N LYS A 51 20.08 -7.49 -8.32
CA LYS A 51 20.42 -7.54 -9.76
C LYS A 51 19.40 -8.30 -10.61
N SER A 52 18.74 -9.33 -10.06
CA SER A 52 17.69 -10.07 -10.77
C SER A 52 16.43 -9.25 -11.01
N PHE A 53 16.28 -8.08 -10.38
CA PHE A 53 15.12 -7.19 -10.52
C PHE A 53 15.30 -6.07 -11.55
N ARG A 54 16.34 -6.10 -12.38
CA ARG A 54 16.58 -5.10 -13.45
C ARG A 54 15.65 -5.20 -14.67
N GLY A 55 14.42 -5.64 -14.46
CA GLY A 55 13.39 -5.72 -15.51
C GLY A 55 12.40 -4.55 -15.43
N THR A 56 11.82 -4.16 -16.57
CA THR A 56 10.87 -3.05 -16.67
C THR A 56 9.74 -3.13 -15.65
N ALA A 57 9.12 -4.31 -15.49
CA ALA A 57 8.03 -4.51 -14.54
C ALA A 57 8.42 -4.20 -13.08
N ASN A 58 9.62 -4.57 -12.66
CA ASN A 58 10.09 -4.31 -11.30
C ASN A 58 10.46 -2.83 -11.12
N TYR A 59 11.00 -2.17 -12.16
CA TYR A 59 11.19 -0.71 -12.12
C TYR A 59 9.87 0.05 -12.04
N LEU A 60 8.83 -0.39 -12.75
CA LEU A 60 7.49 0.19 -12.64
C LEU A 60 6.89 -0.02 -11.26
N LEU A 61 7.11 -1.18 -10.62
CA LEU A 61 6.71 -1.40 -9.24
C LEU A 61 7.45 -0.49 -8.25
N ALA A 62 8.77 -0.36 -8.40
CA ALA A 62 9.56 0.54 -7.56
C ALA A 62 9.15 2.00 -7.77
N LEU A 63 8.85 2.39 -9.00
CA LEU A 63 8.36 3.71 -9.34
C LEU A 63 6.97 3.93 -8.71
N CYS A 64 6.04 2.98 -8.83
CA CYS A 64 4.75 3.02 -8.15
C CYS A 64 4.91 3.21 -6.63
N SER A 65 5.77 2.42 -5.99
CA SER A 65 6.12 2.59 -4.58
C SER A 65 6.73 3.95 -4.25
N PHE A 66 7.50 4.55 -5.15
CA PHE A 66 8.05 5.90 -4.97
C PHE A 66 6.96 6.96 -4.99
N PHE A 67 5.99 6.85 -5.89
CA PHE A 67 4.86 7.78 -5.96
C PHE A 67 3.93 7.65 -4.75
N GLU A 68 3.71 6.43 -4.26
CA GLU A 68 3.05 6.19 -2.98
C GLU A 68 3.83 6.85 -1.82
N LEU A 69 5.16 6.75 -1.82
CA LEU A 69 6.01 7.42 -0.83
C LEU A 69 5.85 8.94 -0.83
N LEU A 70 5.69 9.56 -2.01
CA LEU A 70 5.42 11.00 -2.11
C LEU A 70 4.01 11.35 -1.63
N HIS A 71 3.05 10.45 -1.77
CA HIS A 71 1.66 10.62 -1.33
C HIS A 71 1.50 10.58 0.19
N GLN A 72 2.15 9.63 0.88
CA GLN A 72 1.97 9.39 2.32
C GLN A 72 2.16 10.63 3.25
N PRO A 73 3.10 11.57 2.99
CA PRO A 73 3.24 12.80 3.77
C PRO A 73 1.97 13.64 3.91
N GLY A 74 1.04 13.57 2.97
CA GLY A 74 -0.25 14.28 3.05
C GLY A 74 -1.07 13.87 4.28
N HIS A 75 -0.97 12.63 4.73
CA HIS A 75 -1.68 12.16 5.93
C HIS A 75 -1.11 12.73 7.24
N PHE A 76 0.17 13.11 7.27
CA PHE A 76 0.74 13.79 8.44
C PHE A 76 0.25 15.22 8.56
N LEU A 77 -0.08 15.88 7.44
CA LEU A 77 -0.73 17.19 7.47
C LEU A 77 -2.10 17.09 8.15
N LEU A 78 -2.90 16.08 7.77
CA LEU A 78 -4.18 15.79 8.42
C LEU A 78 -3.99 15.52 9.92
N ALA A 79 -3.02 14.68 10.30
CA ALA A 79 -2.71 14.44 11.71
C ALA A 79 -2.31 15.73 12.45
N TYR A 80 -1.45 16.55 11.87
CA TYR A 80 -1.04 17.83 12.45
C TYR A 80 -2.23 18.75 12.70
N THR A 81 -3.13 18.91 11.71
CA THR A 81 -4.35 19.73 11.88
C THR A 81 -5.27 19.21 12.98
N ALA A 82 -5.45 17.89 13.05
CA ALA A 82 -6.28 17.25 14.06
C ALA A 82 -5.73 17.41 15.48
N PHE A 83 -4.43 17.21 15.68
CA PHE A 83 -3.80 17.29 17.00
C PHE A 83 -3.58 18.73 17.47
N SER A 84 -3.32 19.67 16.55
CA SER A 84 -3.14 21.08 16.89
C SER A 84 -4.45 21.80 17.20
N GLY A 85 -5.59 21.22 16.82
CA GLY A 85 -6.90 21.89 16.86
C GLY A 85 -7.08 22.94 15.76
N GLN A 86 -6.06 23.16 14.92
CA GLN A 86 -6.16 24.01 13.73
C GLN A 86 -6.73 23.19 12.57
N ASN A 87 -8.04 22.93 12.63
CA ASN A 87 -8.71 22.03 11.69
C ASN A 87 -8.74 22.54 10.24
N LEU A 88 -8.41 23.82 10.03
CA LEU A 88 -8.42 24.47 8.72
C LEU A 88 -7.08 25.17 8.47
N ILE A 89 -6.37 24.68 7.44
CA ILE A 89 -5.16 25.34 6.91
C ILE A 89 -5.57 26.23 5.74
N GLU A 90 -4.92 27.38 5.61
CA GLU A 90 -5.10 28.26 4.45
C GLU A 90 -4.82 27.48 3.15
N TYR A 91 -5.75 27.57 2.18
CA TYR A 91 -5.67 26.83 0.93
C TYR A 91 -4.32 26.98 0.19
N ARG A 92 -3.71 28.17 0.22
CA ARG A 92 -2.40 28.42 -0.39
C ARG A 92 -1.27 27.65 0.28
N LEU A 93 -1.32 27.50 1.61
CA LEU A 93 -0.36 26.71 2.37
C LEU A 93 -0.60 25.22 2.18
N ALA A 94 -1.87 24.78 2.27
CA ALA A 94 -2.25 23.40 2.00
C ALA A 94 -1.80 22.95 0.60
N SER A 95 -2.07 23.76 -0.43
CA SER A 95 -1.69 23.46 -1.81
C SER A 95 -0.16 23.36 -1.99
N LYS A 96 0.63 24.17 -1.28
CA LYS A 96 2.10 24.09 -1.32
C LYS A 96 2.64 22.81 -0.67
N ILE A 97 2.03 22.40 0.44
CA ILE A 97 2.42 21.18 1.16
C ILE A 97 1.97 19.93 0.39
N GLU A 98 0.77 19.96 -0.20
CA GLU A 98 0.15 18.83 -0.90
C GLU A 98 0.59 18.68 -2.36
N PHE A 99 1.27 19.67 -2.95
CA PHE A 99 1.71 19.59 -4.35
C PHE A 99 2.54 18.33 -4.65
N ILE A 100 3.46 17.98 -3.75
CA ILE A 100 4.31 16.78 -3.86
C ILE A 100 3.45 15.50 -3.74
N PRO A 101 2.59 15.34 -2.71
CA PRO A 101 1.62 14.25 -2.63
C PRO A 101 0.69 14.08 -3.82
N ILE A 102 0.26 15.20 -4.44
CA ILE A 102 -0.65 15.17 -5.59
C ILE A 102 0.08 14.69 -6.84
N PHE A 103 1.35 15.09 -7.04
CA PHE A 103 2.19 14.52 -8.09
C PHE A 103 2.41 13.02 -7.91
N GLY A 104 2.41 12.55 -6.65
CA GLY A 104 2.27 11.16 -6.21
C GLY A 104 1.16 10.37 -6.90
N MET A 105 0.02 10.99 -7.21
CA MET A 105 -1.17 10.24 -7.67
C MET A 105 -1.22 9.97 -9.18
N GLY A 106 -0.31 10.56 -9.97
CA GLY A 106 -0.37 10.51 -11.44
C GLY A 106 0.74 9.68 -12.08
N LEU A 107 0.56 8.36 -12.17
CA LEU A 107 1.46 7.52 -12.97
C LEU A 107 0.72 6.74 -14.06
N PRO A 108 1.19 6.76 -15.32
CA PRO A 108 0.71 5.87 -16.36
C PRO A 108 1.29 4.47 -16.18
N SER A 109 0.41 3.48 -16.15
CA SER A 109 0.72 2.06 -16.29
C SER A 109 1.23 1.77 -17.71
N SER A 110 2.54 1.67 -17.89
CA SER A 110 3.15 1.29 -19.19
C SER A 110 3.35 -0.22 -19.27
N GLU A 111 2.81 -0.86 -20.31
CA GLU A 111 2.83 -2.30 -20.51
C GLU A 111 4.14 -2.79 -21.15
N THR A 112 4.86 -3.66 -20.44
CA THR A 112 5.61 -4.80 -21.03
C THR A 112 5.61 -5.91 -19.97
N ILE A 113 4.63 -6.81 -20.10
CA ILE A 113 4.20 -7.71 -19.02
C ILE A 113 5.06 -8.97 -18.97
N ASN A 114 5.79 -9.15 -17.88
CA ASN A 114 6.34 -10.44 -17.49
C ASN A 114 5.30 -11.16 -16.62
N HIS A 115 4.73 -12.28 -17.10
CA HIS A 115 3.63 -13.01 -16.43
C HIS A 115 3.92 -13.37 -14.96
N ARG A 116 5.19 -13.44 -14.55
CA ARG A 116 5.60 -13.79 -13.16
C ARG A 116 5.23 -12.72 -12.13
N VAL A 117 5.26 -11.44 -12.52
CA VAL A 117 4.96 -10.29 -11.64
C VAL A 117 3.48 -9.88 -11.76
N PHE A 118 2.80 -10.37 -12.80
CA PHE A 118 1.41 -10.03 -13.12
C PHE A 118 0.43 -10.33 -11.99
N ARG A 119 0.61 -11.44 -11.25
CA ARG A 119 -0.29 -11.78 -10.13
C ARG A 119 -0.26 -10.72 -9.03
N SER A 120 0.93 -10.33 -8.60
CA SER A 120 1.11 -9.31 -7.57
C SER A 120 0.61 -7.95 -8.04
N LEU A 121 0.92 -7.60 -9.30
CA LEU A 121 0.48 -6.36 -9.93
C LEU A 121 -1.05 -6.30 -10.06
N CYS A 122 -1.71 -7.39 -10.45
CA CYS A 122 -3.17 -7.48 -10.51
C CYS A 122 -3.82 -7.30 -9.13
N CYS A 123 -3.26 -7.89 -8.07
CA CYS A 123 -3.73 -7.67 -6.70
C CYS A 123 -3.57 -6.21 -6.26
N ILE A 124 -2.40 -5.60 -6.49
CA ILE A 124 -2.12 -4.20 -6.17
C ILE A 124 -3.09 -3.28 -6.93
N LEU A 125 -3.22 -3.47 -8.25
CA LEU A 125 -4.12 -2.70 -9.09
C LEU A 125 -5.57 -2.85 -8.64
N THR A 126 -6.03 -4.06 -8.31
CA THR A 126 -7.40 -4.29 -7.86
C THR A 126 -7.68 -3.56 -6.55
N MET A 127 -6.73 -3.56 -5.60
CA MET A 127 -6.90 -2.82 -4.35
C MET A 127 -6.91 -1.30 -4.58
N ASN A 128 -5.98 -0.78 -5.39
CA ASN A 128 -5.89 0.66 -5.64
C ASN A 128 -7.08 1.17 -6.48
N VAL A 129 -7.37 0.54 -7.62
CA VAL A 129 -8.51 0.89 -8.49
C VAL A 129 -9.83 0.67 -7.75
N GLY A 130 -9.95 -0.41 -6.97
CA GLY A 130 -11.12 -0.66 -6.14
C GLY A 130 -11.36 0.44 -5.11
N GLY A 131 -10.32 0.92 -4.42
CA GLY A 131 -10.42 2.05 -3.49
C GLY A 131 -10.86 3.35 -4.18
N TYR A 132 -10.33 3.64 -5.37
CA TYR A 132 -10.78 4.78 -6.17
C TYR A 132 -12.24 4.65 -6.60
N LEU A 133 -12.65 3.46 -7.05
CA LEU A 133 -14.03 3.21 -7.46
C LEU A 133 -15.00 3.44 -6.29
N ILE A 134 -14.67 2.95 -5.09
CA ILE A 134 -15.47 3.18 -3.88
C ILE A 134 -15.59 4.68 -3.59
N THR A 135 -14.48 5.42 -3.66
CA THR A 135 -14.47 6.87 -3.40
C THR A 135 -15.31 7.63 -4.44
N MET A 136 -15.22 7.25 -5.72
CA MET A 136 -16.00 7.84 -6.80
C MET A 136 -17.51 7.53 -6.66
N LEU A 137 -17.86 6.28 -6.33
CA LEU A 137 -19.25 5.89 -6.08
C LEU A 137 -19.83 6.65 -4.88
N TYR A 138 -19.06 6.80 -3.81
CA TYR A 138 -19.45 7.64 -2.69
C TYR A 138 -19.69 9.08 -3.12
N GLY A 139 -18.73 9.70 -3.82
CA GLY A 139 -18.82 11.09 -4.26
C GLY A 139 -19.99 11.36 -5.22
N GLY A 140 -20.30 10.41 -6.10
CA GLY A 140 -21.35 10.55 -7.10
C GLY A 140 -22.75 10.19 -6.61
N LEU A 141 -22.89 9.13 -5.80
CA LEU A 141 -24.19 8.56 -5.44
C LEU A 141 -24.63 8.91 -4.02
N ILE A 142 -23.69 8.89 -3.06
CA ILE A 142 -24.02 8.99 -1.63
C ILE A 142 -23.88 10.43 -1.15
N LYS A 143 -22.77 11.09 -1.45
CA LYS A 143 -22.45 12.44 -1.00
C LYS A 143 -23.55 13.48 -1.30
N PRO A 144 -24.21 13.49 -2.48
CA PRO A 144 -25.28 14.46 -2.75
C PRO A 144 -26.50 14.31 -1.84
N SER A 145 -26.71 13.13 -1.26
CA SER A 145 -27.84 12.82 -0.38
C SER A 145 -27.58 13.21 1.08
N ILE A 146 -26.36 13.62 1.43
CA ILE A 146 -25.98 13.99 2.80
C ILE A 146 -26.09 15.51 2.96
N SER A 147 -27.06 15.96 3.75
CA SER A 147 -27.29 17.39 3.99
C SER A 147 -26.23 18.04 4.87
N SER A 148 -25.62 17.28 5.79
CA SER A 148 -24.61 17.79 6.73
C SER A 148 -23.22 17.77 6.09
N PRO A 149 -22.57 18.93 5.87
CA PRO A 149 -21.23 18.98 5.29
C PRO A 149 -20.18 18.26 6.17
N ILE A 150 -20.37 18.28 7.49
CA ILE A 150 -19.52 17.59 8.47
C ILE A 150 -19.58 16.08 8.25
N THR A 151 -20.79 15.54 8.18
CA THR A 151 -21.02 14.11 7.97
C THR A 151 -20.50 13.68 6.61
N ALA A 152 -20.70 14.49 5.57
CA ALA A 152 -20.15 14.23 4.23
C ALA A 152 -18.62 14.20 4.23
N TRP A 153 -17.97 15.16 4.90
CA TRP A 153 -16.52 15.18 5.03
C TRP A 153 -15.97 13.94 5.76
N PHE A 154 -16.62 13.53 6.85
CA PHE A 154 -16.22 12.34 7.62
C PHE A 154 -16.33 11.05 6.80
N TRP A 155 -17.45 10.88 6.10
CA TRP A 155 -17.65 9.74 5.21
C TRP A 155 -16.65 9.72 4.06
N ASN A 156 -16.29 10.88 3.51
CA ASN A 156 -15.28 10.98 2.46
C ASN A 156 -13.93 10.39 2.90
N ILE A 157 -13.51 10.67 4.14
CA ILE A 157 -12.26 10.09 4.68
C ILE A 157 -12.39 8.58 4.87
N ILE A 158 -13.50 8.11 5.44
CA ILE A 158 -13.74 6.68 5.63
C ILE A 158 -13.69 5.93 4.29
N THR A 159 -14.35 6.47 3.25
CA THR A 159 -14.37 5.85 1.93
C THR A 159 -13.03 5.92 1.20
N ALA A 160 -12.15 6.84 1.59
CA ALA A 160 -10.77 6.92 1.10
C ALA A 160 -9.80 5.97 1.82
N MET A 161 -10.16 5.43 3.00
CA MET A 161 -9.28 4.50 3.73
C MET A 161 -8.88 3.25 2.91
N PRO A 162 -9.77 2.58 2.17
CA PRO A 162 -9.40 1.45 1.32
C PRO A 162 -8.30 1.78 0.31
N LEU A 163 -8.30 2.99 -0.24
CA LEU A 163 -7.26 3.47 -1.14
C LEU A 163 -5.91 3.58 -0.41
N ASN A 164 -5.91 4.17 0.79
CA ASN A 164 -4.69 4.30 1.61
C ASN A 164 -4.13 2.93 2.02
N PHE A 165 -5.02 1.98 2.35
CA PHE A 165 -4.64 0.59 2.61
C PHE A 165 -4.03 -0.06 1.36
N GLY A 166 -4.58 0.17 0.17
CA GLY A 166 -4.02 -0.28 -1.09
C GLY A 166 -2.58 0.22 -1.29
N GLY A 167 -2.37 1.53 -1.21
CA GLY A 167 -1.06 2.15 -1.37
C GLY A 167 -0.01 1.70 -0.34
N ALA A 168 -0.44 1.43 0.89
CA ALA A 168 0.42 0.89 1.95
C ALA A 168 0.73 -0.62 1.81
N SER A 169 -0.07 -1.36 1.02
CA SER A 169 0.00 -2.83 0.95
C SER A 169 0.93 -3.37 -0.14
N ASN A 170 1.56 -2.51 -0.95
CA ASN A 170 2.44 -2.93 -2.04
C ASN A 170 3.55 -3.90 -1.58
N GLY A 171 4.31 -3.53 -0.54
CA GLY A 171 5.37 -4.38 0.00
C GLY A 171 4.87 -5.72 0.56
N PRO A 172 3.87 -5.73 1.46
CA PRO A 172 3.27 -6.96 1.96
C PRO A 172 2.71 -7.87 0.86
N ILE A 173 1.99 -7.31 -0.11
CA ILE A 173 1.43 -8.09 -1.24
C ILE A 173 2.57 -8.72 -2.04
N LEU A 174 3.62 -7.97 -2.37
CA LEU A 174 4.78 -8.50 -3.09
C LEU A 174 5.48 -9.63 -2.31
N TYR A 175 5.68 -9.45 -0.99
CA TYR A 175 6.27 -10.47 -0.14
C TYR A 175 5.41 -11.76 -0.08
N LEU A 176 4.09 -11.62 0.02
CA LEU A 176 3.15 -12.74 0.11
C LEU A 176 2.95 -13.45 -1.22
N THR A 177 2.95 -12.73 -2.33
CA THR A 177 2.56 -13.28 -3.64
C THR A 177 3.73 -13.57 -4.57
N SER A 178 4.94 -13.04 -4.33
CA SER A 178 6.13 -13.32 -5.14
C SER A 178 7.24 -13.98 -4.31
N THR A 179 7.65 -15.18 -4.72
CA THR A 179 8.75 -15.91 -4.09
C THR A 179 10.11 -15.24 -4.29
N GLU A 180 10.29 -14.53 -5.40
CA GLU A 180 11.51 -13.79 -5.68
C GLU A 180 11.63 -12.58 -4.75
N TYR A 181 10.58 -11.75 -4.66
CA TYR A 181 10.56 -10.62 -3.71
C TYR A 181 10.72 -11.11 -2.28
N ARG A 182 10.04 -12.19 -1.90
CA ARG A 182 10.19 -12.79 -0.56
C ARG A 182 11.65 -13.14 -0.24
N ARG A 183 12.35 -13.80 -1.16
CA ARG A 183 13.78 -14.12 -1.00
C ARG A 183 14.61 -12.86 -0.88
N ALA A 184 14.38 -11.88 -1.75
CA ALA A 184 15.11 -10.63 -1.73
C ALA A 184 14.90 -9.84 -0.42
N PHE A 185 13.66 -9.75 0.09
CA PHE A 185 13.37 -9.17 1.40
C PHE A 185 14.09 -9.90 2.54
N GLN A 186 14.15 -11.23 2.50
CA GLN A 186 14.85 -12.03 3.51
C GLN A 186 16.38 -11.85 3.44
N THR A 187 16.92 -11.64 2.24
CA THR A 187 18.34 -11.36 2.01
C THR A 187 18.72 -9.95 2.49
N GLU A 188 17.92 -8.94 2.16
CA GLU A 188 18.22 -7.53 2.48
C GLU A 188 17.87 -7.17 3.93
N PHE A 189 16.87 -7.80 4.53
CA PHE A 189 16.42 -7.53 5.91
C PHE A 189 16.51 -8.78 6.80
N PRO A 190 17.70 -9.39 6.95
CA PRO A 190 17.84 -10.68 7.63
C PRO A 190 17.37 -10.60 9.08
N PHE A 191 17.58 -9.49 9.78
CA PHE A 191 17.16 -9.33 11.18
C PHE A 191 15.65 -9.38 11.38
N VAL A 192 14.89 -8.81 10.43
CA VAL A 192 13.41 -8.80 10.48
C VAL A 192 12.87 -10.22 10.27
N PHE A 193 13.49 -10.98 9.37
CA PHE A 193 12.99 -12.30 8.95
C PHE A 193 13.71 -13.50 9.62
N LYS A 194 14.78 -13.30 10.40
CA LYS A 194 15.59 -14.35 11.05
C LYS A 194 14.73 -15.30 11.90
N ARG A 195 13.71 -14.77 12.57
CA ARG A 195 12.82 -15.54 13.46
C ARG A 195 11.86 -16.46 12.70
N ILE A 196 11.46 -16.08 11.48
CA ILE A 196 10.54 -16.84 10.64
C ILE A 196 11.26 -17.99 9.93
N SER A 197 12.54 -17.78 9.55
CA SER A 197 13.34 -18.83 8.88
C SER A 197 13.72 -19.99 9.79
N ASN A 198 13.91 -19.77 11.09
CA ASN A 198 14.32 -20.83 12.01
C ASN A 198 13.18 -21.79 12.37
N GLN A 199 11.91 -21.38 12.28
CA GLN A 199 10.76 -22.25 12.51
C GLN A 199 10.53 -23.29 11.41
N ASN A 200 10.96 -23.01 10.17
CA ASN A 200 10.80 -23.94 9.04
C ASN A 200 11.93 -24.98 8.93
N ARG A 201 13.02 -24.84 9.70
CA ARG A 201 14.13 -25.82 9.72
C ARG A 201 13.93 -26.95 10.73
N THR A 202 12.94 -26.84 11.62
CA THR A 202 12.56 -27.89 12.59
C THR A 202 11.50 -28.85 12.06
N ALA A 203 11.05 -28.73 10.81
CA ALA A 203 10.33 -29.82 10.17
C ALA A 203 11.35 -30.95 9.89
N PRO A 204 11.21 -32.15 10.48
CA PRO A 204 12.10 -33.25 10.19
C PRO A 204 12.05 -33.50 8.68
N GLN A 205 13.22 -33.50 8.04
CA GLN A 205 13.38 -34.09 6.73
C GLN A 205 12.91 -35.53 6.85
N GLN A 206 11.65 -35.80 6.48
CA GLN A 206 11.26 -37.15 6.11
C GLN A 206 12.16 -37.51 4.94
N ASN A 207 13.17 -38.31 5.23
CA ASN A 207 13.90 -39.12 4.28
C ASN A 207 12.85 -39.86 3.44
N VAL A 208 12.42 -39.24 2.34
CA VAL A 208 11.87 -39.99 1.22
C VAL A 208 13.08 -40.69 0.62
N GLN A 209 13.51 -41.77 1.29
CA GLN A 209 14.20 -42.86 0.62
C GLN A 209 13.20 -43.31 -0.44
N ILE A 210 13.36 -42.77 -1.65
CA ILE A 210 12.86 -43.44 -2.84
C ILE A 210 13.71 -44.70 -2.93
N THR A 211 13.26 -45.72 -2.21
CA THR A 211 13.65 -47.10 -2.38
C THR A 211 13.42 -47.42 -3.85
N ARG A 212 14.45 -47.26 -4.67
CA ARG A 212 14.53 -47.88 -5.99
C ARG A 212 14.65 -49.39 -5.76
N MET A 213 13.55 -50.02 -5.35
CA MET A 213 13.35 -51.45 -5.49
C MET A 213 12.91 -51.70 -6.92
N PHE A 214 13.86 -51.92 -7.81
CA PHE A 214 13.70 -52.89 -8.88
C PHE A 214 15.07 -53.55 -9.11
N PRO A 215 15.30 -54.72 -8.51
CA PRO A 215 16.39 -55.60 -8.89
C PRO A 215 15.94 -56.52 -10.04
N PHE A 216 16.92 -57.08 -10.76
CA PHE A 216 16.81 -58.13 -11.80
C PHE A 216 16.26 -57.66 -13.17
N MET A 217 16.86 -58.01 -14.30
CA MET A 217 17.44 -59.31 -14.65
C MET A 217 18.63 -59.18 -15.60
N ASN A 218 19.68 -59.94 -15.28
CA ASN A 218 20.81 -60.30 -16.10
C ASN A 218 20.35 -61.34 -17.15
N THR A 219 20.59 -61.09 -18.43
CA THR A 219 20.56 -62.13 -19.48
C THR A 219 21.82 -62.03 -20.32
N SER A 220 22.92 -62.53 -19.76
CA SER A 220 23.98 -63.18 -20.52
C SER A 220 23.46 -64.48 -21.13
N SER A 221 23.51 -64.59 -22.45
CA SER A 221 23.76 -65.79 -23.28
C SER A 221 22.91 -65.73 -24.56
N GLN A 222 23.55 -65.66 -25.72
CA GLN A 222 23.78 -66.81 -26.60
C GLN A 222 24.49 -66.35 -27.87
N LEU A 223 25.64 -67.00 -28.12
CA LEU A 223 26.31 -67.29 -29.40
C LEU A 223 26.74 -66.13 -30.31
#